data_AF-A0A2E8QXB3-F1
#
_entry.id   AF-A0A2E8QXB3-F1
#
_cell.length_a   1.000
_cell.length_b   1.000
_cell.length_c   1.000
_cell.angle_alpha   90.00
_cell.angle_beta   90.00
_cell.angle_gamma   90.00
#
_symmetry.space_group_name_H-M   'P 1'
#
loop_
_entity.id
_entity.type
_entity.pdbx_description
1 polymer ?
#
loop_
_entity_poly.entity_id
_entity_poly.type
_entity_poly.pdbx_seq_one_letter_code
_entity_poly.pdbx_strand_id
1 'polypeptide(L)'
;MSGSGTLSVFGNGDDVVESSSNWNLDGPVTFGSTVFDRFADGGSTIDSTVTTFRSTGDVNFNAGASLTHNLVNLGTLSTSDGTYTNNGSVTLTATGDIDMTGSKVLAGSGTFVNQQSLNLQDDTIAGILDGGTGTIGLEGTVTIDGKLIIGAATTVEGTITPLVQGSGTLVNQGSQSIDDDSTLTVATLRNEGTLDFQTLTSTITSSRIENAAGATVDFFVDTTIDMAPGNTLSNAGLAQVSSANLTFQDGLIANSGTIDVNGNSTLTVVTGTLENLAAGTINVFGAGTIALASGGIFSDSGTTNFGASPGSLTIDGNMIRGDSASMLFELGGLAPGIHDGFDQLTVTGELTAGGTLDVVEFGTFDVSVGDNFDIVNAGTLTGSFREISGLEVGGGVVLDAVQSGTGITLTGRAVTHQGTADGDTLSGGTGADVIVGEGGDDTIAGGGGADLLHGGAGDDLFIASDAGFGRLDGGAGTDTVRLAGGDLDLTGLRGDQLSGIEHFDLTGGGNNTLTLDGDIVFDATGGTNPLTGTLDSLLIDGDAGDAVAVDNTFTNTGSVTIGANGYSVFESADSGAKIFVDGDVAVTVI
;
A
#
# COMPACT_ATOMS: atom_id res chain seq x y z
N MET A 1 -35.07 18.75 41.92
CA MET A 1 -36.29 18.83 42.75
C MET A 1 -36.42 17.53 43.53
N SER A 2 -36.54 17.55 44.86
CA SER A 2 -36.78 16.35 45.68
C SER A 2 -38.22 16.35 46.20
N GLY A 3 -39.11 15.68 45.48
CA GLY A 3 -40.51 15.54 45.89
C GLY A 3 -41.28 14.64 44.93
N SER A 4 -42.05 13.69 45.48
CA SER A 4 -42.96 12.81 44.76
C SER A 4 -44.12 13.63 44.16
N GLY A 5 -43.96 14.10 42.94
CA GLY A 5 -44.97 14.84 42.19
C GLY A 5 -44.68 14.76 40.70
N THR A 6 -45.75 14.74 39.90
CA THR A 6 -45.71 14.66 38.43
C THR A 6 -44.94 15.86 37.85
N LEU A 7 -43.82 15.61 37.18
CA LEU A 7 -43.01 16.64 36.53
C LEU A 7 -43.24 16.59 35.01
N SER A 8 -44.00 17.54 34.47
CA SER A 8 -44.06 17.79 33.03
C SER A 8 -43.10 18.93 32.71
N VAL A 9 -42.01 18.63 32.01
CA VAL A 9 -41.05 19.65 31.57
C VAL A 9 -41.31 19.96 30.10
N PHE A 10 -41.75 21.18 29.83
CA PHE A 10 -41.94 21.72 28.48
C PHE A 10 -40.79 22.69 28.22
N GLY A 11 -40.13 22.53 27.07
CA GLY A 11 -38.96 23.33 26.73
C GLY A 11 -39.02 23.98 25.36
N ASN A 12 -38.10 24.91 25.09
CA ASN A 12 -37.89 25.53 23.79
C ASN A 12 -36.53 25.08 23.22
N GLY A 13 -36.47 23.88 22.64
CA GLY A 13 -35.45 23.46 21.67
C GLY A 13 -34.01 23.25 22.15
N ASP A 14 -33.62 23.76 23.33
CA ASP A 14 -32.27 23.63 23.90
C ASP A 14 -32.29 23.34 25.42
N ASP A 15 -33.45 22.98 25.97
CA ASP A 15 -33.60 22.89 27.42
C ASP A 15 -32.92 21.64 27.99
N VAL A 16 -32.11 21.87 29.03
CA VAL A 16 -31.46 20.85 29.84
C VAL A 16 -32.22 20.68 31.15
N VAL A 17 -32.65 19.46 31.44
CA VAL A 17 -33.41 19.14 32.66
C VAL A 17 -32.51 18.39 33.63
N GLU A 18 -32.35 18.89 34.87
CA GLU A 18 -31.51 18.25 35.89
C GLU A 18 -32.36 17.67 37.04
N SER A 19 -32.10 16.41 37.41
CA SER A 19 -32.76 15.73 38.53
C SER A 19 -31.77 14.96 39.41
N SER A 20 -32.10 14.83 40.69
CA SER A 20 -31.35 14.04 41.67
C SER A 20 -32.13 12.85 42.23
N SER A 21 -33.29 12.54 41.64
CA SER A 21 -34.17 11.44 42.04
C SER A 21 -33.86 10.18 41.25
N ASN A 22 -34.29 9.02 41.76
CA ASN A 22 -34.32 7.78 40.98
C ASN A 22 -35.54 7.76 40.05
N TRP A 23 -35.35 7.24 38.85
CA TRP A 23 -36.32 7.26 37.76
C TRP A 23 -36.57 5.84 37.24
N ASN A 24 -37.82 5.51 36.92
CA ASN A 24 -38.17 4.28 36.20
C ASN A 24 -38.70 4.69 34.83
N LEU A 25 -38.01 4.36 33.74
CA LEU A 25 -38.47 4.64 32.39
C LEU A 25 -39.50 3.58 31.99
N ASP A 26 -40.74 3.99 31.73
CA ASP A 26 -41.81 3.18 31.13
C ASP A 26 -41.85 3.44 29.62
N GLY A 27 -42.30 2.45 28.84
CA GLY A 27 -42.42 2.48 27.37
C GLY A 27 -42.75 3.84 26.73
N PRO A 28 -42.26 4.11 25.50
CA PRO A 28 -42.49 5.38 24.82
C PRO A 28 -44.00 5.63 24.68
N VAL A 29 -44.43 6.85 25.01
CA VAL A 29 -45.84 7.26 24.83
C VAL A 29 -45.90 8.22 23.66
N THR A 30 -46.60 7.83 22.60
CA THR A 30 -46.83 8.70 21.45
C THR A 30 -48.10 9.52 21.64
N PHE A 31 -48.00 10.85 21.56
CA PHE A 31 -49.15 11.73 21.39
C PHE A 31 -49.06 12.45 20.04
N GLY A 32 -49.93 12.07 19.10
CA GLY A 32 -49.85 12.60 17.73
C GLY A 32 -48.61 12.08 16.99
N SER A 33 -47.80 12.98 16.42
CA SER A 33 -46.50 12.65 15.81
C SER A 33 -45.32 12.70 16.79
N THR A 34 -45.58 13.05 18.04
CA THR A 34 -44.56 13.33 19.05
C THR A 34 -44.41 12.15 20.02
N VAL A 35 -43.18 11.69 20.22
CA VAL A 35 -42.85 10.59 21.15
C VAL A 35 -42.31 11.19 22.46
N PHE A 36 -42.80 10.69 23.58
CA PHE A 36 -42.41 11.11 24.93
C PHE A 36 -41.79 9.94 25.68
N ASP A 37 -40.75 10.22 26.47
CA ASP A 37 -40.21 9.29 27.44
C ASP A 37 -41.01 9.41 28.75
N ARG A 38 -41.63 8.31 29.20
CA ARG A 38 -42.51 8.28 30.38
C ARG A 38 -41.75 7.77 31.59
N PHE A 39 -41.90 8.42 32.74
CA PHE A 39 -41.33 7.94 34.00
C PHE A 39 -42.39 7.51 35.03
N ALA A 40 -42.15 6.36 35.68
CA ALA A 40 -43.10 5.67 36.57
C ALA A 40 -43.25 6.30 37.96
N ASP A 41 -42.60 7.44 38.25
CA ASP A 41 -42.68 8.11 39.56
C ASP A 41 -43.99 8.92 39.77
N GLY A 42 -44.91 8.89 38.80
CA GLY A 42 -46.24 9.49 38.93
C GLY A 42 -46.78 10.22 37.71
N GLY A 43 -46.30 9.91 36.50
CA GLY A 43 -46.81 10.49 35.23
C GLY A 43 -45.93 11.58 34.61
N SER A 44 -44.67 11.67 35.02
CA SER A 44 -43.70 12.61 34.45
C SER A 44 -43.39 12.22 33.00
N THR A 45 -43.45 13.20 32.09
CA THR A 45 -43.14 13.02 30.67
C THR A 45 -42.16 14.10 30.24
N ILE A 46 -41.08 13.69 29.58
CA ILE A 46 -40.16 14.63 28.94
C ILE A 46 -40.69 14.92 27.53
N ASP A 47 -40.96 16.19 27.26
CA ASP A 47 -41.38 16.64 25.92
C ASP A 47 -40.22 16.52 24.92
N SER A 48 -40.57 16.16 23.69
CA SER A 48 -39.72 16.16 22.49
C SER A 48 -38.88 17.42 22.25
N THR A 49 -39.26 18.54 22.85
CA THR A 49 -38.51 19.81 22.78
C THR A 49 -37.30 19.86 23.70
N VAL A 50 -37.24 18.97 24.71
CA VAL A 50 -36.10 18.83 25.61
C VAL A 50 -35.03 18.03 24.90
N THR A 51 -33.84 18.59 24.74
CA THR A 51 -32.77 17.90 24.00
C THR A 51 -31.93 17.01 24.90
N THR A 52 -31.77 17.37 26.17
CA THR A 52 -30.91 16.63 27.12
C THR A 52 -31.52 16.54 28.52
N PHE A 53 -31.61 15.33 29.04
CA PHE A 53 -31.95 15.02 30.42
C PHE A 53 -30.69 14.65 31.20
N ARG A 54 -30.47 15.27 32.35
CA ARG A 54 -29.36 14.96 33.26
C ARG A 54 -29.90 14.42 34.58
N SER A 55 -29.43 13.25 34.99
CA SER A 55 -29.82 12.64 36.26
C SER A 55 -28.59 12.37 37.13
N THR A 56 -28.71 12.61 38.43
CA THR A 56 -27.75 12.14 39.45
C THR A 56 -28.28 10.98 40.29
N GLY A 57 -29.52 10.53 40.05
CA GLY A 57 -30.07 9.31 40.62
C GLY A 57 -30.15 8.18 39.59
N ASP A 58 -30.48 6.98 40.07
CA ASP A 58 -30.53 5.77 39.23
C ASP A 58 -31.66 5.89 38.19
N VAL A 59 -31.47 5.30 37.00
CA VAL A 59 -32.49 5.23 35.95
C VAL A 59 -32.71 3.77 35.55
N ASN A 60 -33.90 3.26 35.80
CA ASN A 60 -34.26 1.87 35.54
C ASN A 60 -35.17 1.75 34.31
N PHE A 61 -34.76 0.99 33.30
CA PHE A 61 -35.54 0.69 32.10
C PHE A 61 -36.56 -0.41 32.42
N ASN A 62 -37.84 -0.06 32.47
CA ASN A 62 -38.90 -1.04 32.59
C ASN A 62 -39.10 -1.80 31.26
N ALA A 63 -39.81 -2.93 31.33
CA ALA A 63 -40.00 -3.79 30.17
C ALA A 63 -40.57 -3.02 28.95
N GLY A 64 -39.88 -3.11 27.81
CA GLY A 64 -40.24 -2.40 26.58
C GLY A 64 -39.99 -0.87 26.60
N ALA A 65 -39.26 -0.36 27.58
CA ALA A 65 -38.83 1.04 27.62
C ALA A 65 -37.82 1.33 26.51
N SER A 66 -37.97 2.51 25.89
CA SER A 66 -36.99 3.05 24.95
C SER A 66 -36.75 4.51 25.27
N LEU A 67 -35.47 4.89 25.34
CA LEU A 67 -35.06 6.28 25.47
C LEU A 67 -34.92 6.89 24.07
N THR A 68 -35.58 8.03 23.82
CA THR A 68 -35.50 8.73 22.53
C THR A 68 -34.70 10.03 22.60
N HIS A 69 -34.42 10.52 23.81
CA HIS A 69 -33.69 11.76 24.06
C HIS A 69 -32.25 11.52 24.53
N ASN A 70 -31.46 12.59 24.63
CA ASN A 70 -30.13 12.47 25.21
C ASN A 70 -30.22 12.37 26.75
N LEU A 71 -29.54 11.38 27.34
CA LEU A 71 -29.43 11.19 28.78
C LEU A 71 -27.97 11.32 29.20
N VAL A 72 -27.67 12.22 30.14
CA VAL A 72 -26.40 12.27 30.85
C VAL A 72 -26.64 11.76 32.28
N ASN A 73 -26.18 10.56 32.61
CA ASN A 73 -26.44 9.96 33.92
C ASN A 73 -25.18 9.92 34.79
N LEU A 74 -25.35 10.28 36.06
CA LEU A 74 -24.35 10.17 37.14
C LEU A 74 -24.70 9.01 38.11
N GLY A 75 -25.89 8.43 38.03
CA GLY A 75 -26.31 7.23 38.80
C GLY A 75 -26.20 5.92 38.02
N THR A 76 -26.76 4.82 38.54
CA THR A 76 -26.74 3.52 37.85
C THR A 76 -27.89 3.41 36.84
N LEU A 77 -27.61 2.91 35.64
CA LEU A 77 -28.62 2.42 34.71
C LEU A 77 -28.90 0.95 35.00
N SER A 78 -30.17 0.59 35.18
CA SER A 78 -30.60 -0.80 35.34
C SER A 78 -31.72 -1.13 34.35
N THR A 79 -32.01 -2.41 34.17
CA THR A 79 -33.16 -2.86 33.36
C THR A 79 -33.91 -4.01 34.04
N SER A 80 -35.23 -4.02 33.89
CA SER A 80 -36.11 -5.06 34.43
C SER A 80 -36.31 -6.27 33.52
N ASP A 81 -36.11 -6.12 32.21
CA ASP A 81 -36.30 -7.18 31.20
C ASP A 81 -34.98 -7.64 30.55
N GLY A 82 -33.86 -7.07 30.99
CA GLY A 82 -32.54 -7.39 30.45
C GLY A 82 -32.15 -6.56 29.22
N THR A 83 -33.01 -5.66 28.73
CA THR A 83 -32.75 -4.86 27.52
C THR A 83 -32.67 -3.36 27.84
N TYR A 84 -31.67 -2.70 27.26
CA TYR A 84 -31.54 -1.24 27.21
C TYR A 84 -31.78 -0.78 25.77
N THR A 85 -32.95 -0.19 25.48
CA THR A 85 -33.24 0.34 24.14
C THR A 85 -33.02 1.85 24.09
N ASN A 86 -31.99 2.29 23.38
CA ASN A 86 -31.67 3.70 23.17
C ASN A 86 -31.77 4.09 21.70
N ASN A 87 -32.52 5.15 21.42
CA ASN A 87 -32.67 5.79 20.11
C ASN A 87 -32.20 7.25 20.12
N GLY A 88 -31.69 7.76 21.26
CA GLY A 88 -31.03 9.05 21.42
C GLY A 88 -29.53 8.88 21.72
N SER A 89 -28.95 9.68 22.62
CA SER A 89 -27.57 9.49 23.10
C SER A 89 -27.54 9.34 24.62
N VAL A 90 -26.97 8.26 25.13
CA VAL A 90 -26.74 8.07 26.56
C VAL A 90 -25.26 8.33 26.83
N THR A 91 -24.92 9.26 27.71
CA THR A 91 -23.57 9.44 28.24
C THR A 91 -23.53 9.08 29.71
N LEU A 92 -22.78 8.04 30.04
CA LEU A 92 -22.46 7.68 31.43
C LEU A 92 -21.27 8.54 31.86
N THR A 93 -21.41 9.31 32.93
CA THR A 93 -20.36 10.22 33.41
C THR A 93 -19.53 9.58 34.53
N ALA A 94 -18.58 10.33 35.10
CA ALA A 94 -17.56 9.82 36.01
C ALA A 94 -18.07 9.11 37.31
N THR A 95 -19.36 9.10 37.61
CA THR A 95 -19.93 8.31 38.73
C THR A 95 -21.06 7.39 38.30
N GLY A 96 -21.50 7.48 37.04
CA GLY A 96 -22.59 6.67 36.52
C GLY A 96 -22.08 5.32 36.03
N ASP A 97 -22.91 4.29 36.17
CA ASP A 97 -22.62 2.91 35.78
C ASP A 97 -23.79 2.35 34.99
N ILE A 98 -23.58 1.31 34.19
CA ILE A 98 -24.64 0.52 33.56
C ILE A 98 -24.55 -0.92 34.05
N ASP A 99 -25.63 -1.40 34.67
CA ASP A 99 -25.72 -2.77 35.15
C ASP A 99 -25.82 -3.73 33.96
N MET A 100 -24.65 -4.23 33.54
CA MET A 100 -24.51 -5.26 32.52
C MET A 100 -24.46 -6.68 33.13
N THR A 101 -24.90 -6.86 34.38
CA THR A 101 -24.87 -8.20 34.99
C THR A 101 -25.98 -9.10 34.45
N GLY A 102 -25.63 -10.33 34.07
CA GLY A 102 -26.58 -11.39 33.72
C GLY A 102 -27.13 -11.29 32.29
N SER A 103 -26.25 -11.19 31.29
CA SER A 103 -26.55 -11.33 29.86
C SER A 103 -27.59 -10.32 29.35
N LYS A 104 -27.21 -9.04 29.39
CA LYS A 104 -27.99 -7.89 28.93
C LYS A 104 -27.88 -7.68 27.43
N VAL A 105 -28.85 -6.93 26.89
CA VAL A 105 -28.88 -6.49 25.49
C VAL A 105 -28.89 -4.97 25.40
N LEU A 106 -27.89 -4.38 24.74
CA LEU A 106 -27.84 -2.98 24.34
C LEU A 106 -28.40 -2.85 22.92
N ALA A 107 -29.54 -2.19 22.76
CA ALA A 107 -30.29 -2.13 21.51
C ALA A 107 -30.71 -0.70 21.13
N GLY A 108 -31.19 -0.56 19.89
CA GLY A 108 -31.69 0.70 19.34
C GLY A 108 -30.66 1.43 18.48
N SER A 109 -31.09 2.55 17.89
CA SER A 109 -30.31 3.32 16.90
C SER A 109 -29.36 4.36 17.53
N GLY A 110 -29.46 4.56 18.84
CA GLY A 110 -28.71 5.54 19.59
C GLY A 110 -27.35 5.03 20.08
N THR A 111 -26.53 5.94 20.59
CA THR A 111 -25.18 5.64 21.11
C THR A 111 -25.18 5.66 22.64
N PHE A 112 -24.66 4.59 23.25
CA PHE A 112 -24.22 4.60 24.65
C PHE A 112 -22.74 4.97 24.70
N VAL A 113 -22.39 6.07 25.35
CA VAL A 113 -21.02 6.52 25.56
C VAL A 113 -20.63 6.23 27.01
N ASN A 114 -19.68 5.33 27.18
CA ASN A 114 -19.06 5.01 28.45
C ASN A 114 -17.92 6.01 28.74
N GLN A 115 -17.80 6.46 29.98
CA GLN A 115 -16.67 7.32 30.42
C GLN A 115 -15.95 6.71 31.64
N GLN A 116 -16.26 5.45 31.99
CA GLN A 116 -15.76 4.72 33.15
C GLN A 116 -15.38 3.26 32.81
N SER A 117 -15.08 2.43 33.80
CA SER A 117 -14.87 0.99 33.59
C SER A 117 -16.20 0.23 33.50
N LEU A 118 -16.43 -0.45 32.39
CA LEU A 118 -17.59 -1.28 32.10
C LEU A 118 -17.12 -2.70 31.78
N ASN A 119 -17.61 -3.72 32.47
CA ASN A 119 -17.34 -5.11 32.10
C ASN A 119 -18.58 -5.71 31.45
N LEU A 120 -18.41 -6.28 30.25
CA LEU A 120 -19.45 -7.01 29.53
C LEU A 120 -19.24 -8.50 29.74
N GLN A 121 -20.26 -9.20 30.22
CA GLN A 121 -20.21 -10.63 30.45
C GLN A 121 -21.43 -11.33 29.85
N ASP A 122 -21.20 -12.13 28.81
CA ASP A 122 -22.27 -12.84 28.08
C ASP A 122 -23.37 -11.91 27.51
N ASP A 123 -23.01 -10.66 27.19
CA ASP A 123 -23.93 -9.59 26.76
C ASP A 123 -24.05 -9.50 25.23
N THR A 124 -25.09 -8.80 24.74
CA THR A 124 -25.28 -8.52 23.30
C THR A 124 -25.34 -7.01 23.02
N ILE A 125 -24.52 -6.54 22.08
CA ILE A 125 -24.54 -5.19 21.54
C ILE A 125 -25.19 -5.24 20.16
N ALA A 126 -26.50 -4.99 20.11
CA ALA A 126 -27.27 -4.84 18.87
C ALA A 126 -27.34 -3.37 18.38
N GLY A 127 -27.08 -2.41 19.27
CA GLY A 127 -27.00 -0.97 18.97
C GLY A 127 -25.56 -0.45 18.87
N ILE A 128 -25.31 0.80 19.29
CA ILE A 128 -23.98 1.39 19.31
C ILE A 128 -23.50 1.57 20.76
N LEU A 129 -22.39 0.94 21.12
CA LEU A 129 -21.66 1.18 22.36
C LEU A 129 -20.29 1.81 22.03
N ASP A 130 -20.04 2.99 22.59
CA ASP A 130 -18.80 3.74 22.47
C ASP A 130 -18.10 3.79 23.83
N GLY A 131 -16.87 3.30 23.89
CA GLY A 131 -16.04 3.29 25.08
C GLY A 131 -15.60 4.66 25.59
N GLY A 132 -15.71 5.72 24.77
CA GLY A 132 -15.35 7.08 25.14
C GLY A 132 -13.97 7.16 25.79
N THR A 133 -13.88 7.80 26.97
CA THR A 133 -12.66 7.82 27.81
C THR A 133 -12.57 6.66 28.80
N GLY A 134 -13.58 5.80 28.85
CA GLY A 134 -13.68 4.68 29.78
C GLY A 134 -12.94 3.42 29.34
N THR A 135 -12.97 2.39 30.19
CA THR A 135 -12.52 1.04 29.83
C THR A 135 -13.73 0.12 29.59
N ILE A 136 -13.66 -0.76 28.60
CA ILE A 136 -14.58 -1.87 28.36
C ILE A 136 -13.80 -3.18 28.54
N GLY A 137 -14.10 -3.93 29.59
CA GLY A 137 -13.68 -5.31 29.77
C GLY A 137 -14.66 -6.26 29.08
N LEU A 138 -14.16 -7.34 28.50
CA LEU A 138 -14.97 -8.38 27.87
C LEU A 138 -14.69 -9.70 28.61
N GLU A 139 -15.75 -10.39 29.04
CA GLU A 139 -15.72 -11.67 29.73
C GLU A 139 -16.85 -12.60 29.20
N GLY A 140 -16.66 -13.93 29.19
CA GLY A 140 -17.68 -14.87 28.66
C GLY A 140 -17.86 -14.88 27.13
N THR A 141 -19.07 -14.65 26.61
CA THR A 141 -19.37 -14.52 25.17
C THR A 141 -20.16 -13.25 24.86
N VAL A 142 -19.49 -12.20 24.37
CA VAL A 142 -20.10 -10.93 23.97
C VAL A 142 -20.49 -10.96 22.49
N THR A 143 -21.76 -10.74 22.20
CA THR A 143 -22.27 -10.70 20.82
C THR A 143 -22.29 -9.28 20.28
N ILE A 144 -21.68 -9.00 19.14
CA ILE A 144 -21.71 -7.68 18.47
C ILE A 144 -22.47 -7.81 17.14
N ASP A 145 -23.72 -7.40 17.13
CA ASP A 145 -24.55 -7.28 15.91
C ASP A 145 -24.70 -5.83 15.43
N GLY A 146 -24.44 -4.87 16.32
CA GLY A 146 -24.41 -3.44 16.01
C GLY A 146 -22.98 -2.92 15.83
N LYS A 147 -22.58 -1.95 16.65
CA LYS A 147 -21.23 -1.36 16.63
C LYS A 147 -20.67 -1.21 18.05
N LEU A 148 -19.47 -1.74 18.28
CA LEU A 148 -18.68 -1.50 19.48
C LEU A 148 -17.45 -0.67 19.12
N ILE A 149 -17.22 0.44 19.82
CA ILE A 149 -16.01 1.26 19.72
C ILE A 149 -15.25 1.13 21.04
N ILE A 150 -14.01 0.66 20.97
CA ILE A 150 -13.10 0.50 22.11
C ILE A 150 -12.15 1.71 22.12
N GLY A 151 -12.17 2.50 23.20
CA GLY A 151 -11.45 3.77 23.33
C GLY A 151 -9.98 3.63 23.75
N ALA A 152 -9.30 4.74 24.01
CA ALA A 152 -7.84 4.81 24.19
C ALA A 152 -7.28 4.17 25.48
N ALA A 153 -8.11 3.95 26.51
CA ALA A 153 -7.66 3.55 27.86
C ALA A 153 -7.94 2.09 28.23
N THR A 154 -8.46 1.30 27.30
CA THR A 154 -8.80 -0.11 27.52
C THR A 154 -7.59 -1.01 27.38
N THR A 155 -7.29 -1.79 28.42
CA THR A 155 -6.65 -3.08 28.25
C THR A 155 -7.77 -4.11 28.20
N VAL A 156 -7.96 -4.81 27.08
CA VAL A 156 -8.74 -6.05 27.08
C VAL A 156 -7.87 -7.11 27.77
N GLU A 157 -7.95 -7.20 29.11
CA GLU A 157 -7.38 -8.31 29.87
C GLU A 157 -8.41 -9.44 29.96
N GLY A 158 -8.18 -10.53 29.25
CA GLY A 158 -9.01 -11.74 29.34
C GLY A 158 -8.69 -12.72 28.22
N THR A 159 -8.54 -14.01 28.58
CA THR A 159 -8.43 -15.13 27.63
C THR A 159 -9.68 -15.14 26.75
N ILE A 160 -9.59 -14.63 25.52
CA ILE A 160 -10.72 -14.68 24.58
C ILE A 160 -10.79 -16.15 24.16
N THR A 161 -11.75 -16.88 24.66
CA THR A 161 -12.23 -18.13 24.05
C THR A 161 -13.74 -18.03 24.11
N PRO A 162 -14.47 -18.55 23.12
CA PRO A 162 -15.12 -17.70 22.10
C PRO A 162 -15.87 -16.49 22.72
N LEU A 163 -15.29 -15.30 22.65
CA LEU A 163 -15.77 -14.16 23.43
C LEU A 163 -16.28 -12.96 22.62
N VAL A 164 -15.98 -12.85 21.32
CA VAL A 164 -16.63 -11.83 20.47
C VAL A 164 -17.12 -12.45 19.19
N GLN A 165 -18.44 -12.44 19.00
CA GLN A 165 -19.09 -13.01 17.83
C GLN A 165 -20.25 -12.13 17.34
N GLY A 166 -20.54 -12.13 16.06
CA GLY A 166 -21.73 -11.47 15.54
C GLY A 166 -21.53 -10.84 14.16
N SER A 167 -22.58 -10.18 13.70
CA SER A 167 -22.67 -9.60 12.35
C SER A 167 -22.34 -8.11 12.29
N GLY A 168 -21.89 -7.54 13.41
CA GLY A 168 -21.65 -6.11 13.59
C GLY A 168 -20.22 -5.66 13.30
N THR A 169 -19.92 -4.44 13.75
CA THR A 169 -18.63 -3.77 13.60
C THR A 169 -17.93 -3.61 14.94
N LEU A 170 -16.68 -4.04 15.01
CA LEU A 170 -15.77 -3.71 16.11
C LEU A 170 -14.76 -2.66 15.64
N VAL A 171 -14.68 -1.54 16.34
CA VAL A 171 -13.69 -0.48 16.09
C VAL A 171 -12.75 -0.39 17.29
N ASN A 172 -11.46 -0.57 17.06
CA ASN A 172 -10.42 -0.27 18.04
C ASN A 172 -9.86 1.13 17.80
N GLN A 173 -9.93 2.03 18.79
CA GLN A 173 -9.28 3.36 18.77
C GLN A 173 -8.19 3.50 19.82
N GLY A 174 -7.90 2.43 20.57
CA GLY A 174 -6.90 2.42 21.64
C GLY A 174 -5.81 1.38 21.42
N SER A 175 -5.08 1.06 22.48
CA SER A 175 -4.06 0.01 22.47
C SER A 175 -4.67 -1.27 23.04
N GLN A 176 -4.86 -2.29 22.21
CA GLN A 176 -5.47 -3.56 22.60
C GLN A 176 -4.48 -4.69 22.45
N SER A 177 -4.54 -5.65 23.37
CA SER A 177 -3.83 -6.92 23.27
C SER A 177 -4.85 -8.04 23.12
N ILE A 178 -4.56 -8.98 22.23
CA ILE A 178 -5.28 -10.24 22.02
C ILE A 178 -4.39 -11.36 22.55
N ASP A 179 -4.92 -12.13 23.50
CA ASP A 179 -4.24 -13.19 24.27
C ASP A 179 -4.65 -14.60 23.75
N ASP A 180 -4.20 -15.66 24.40
CA ASP A 180 -4.27 -17.07 24.02
C ASP A 180 -5.67 -17.58 23.57
N ASP A 181 -5.69 -18.39 22.50
CA ASP A 181 -6.85 -19.14 21.95
C ASP A 181 -8.08 -18.27 21.54
N SER A 182 -7.82 -16.98 21.29
CA SER A 182 -8.76 -15.98 20.78
C SER A 182 -9.38 -16.35 19.45
N THR A 183 -10.71 -16.52 19.45
CA THR A 183 -11.52 -16.43 18.22
C THR A 183 -12.32 -15.13 18.23
N LEU A 184 -12.04 -14.24 17.27
CA LEU A 184 -12.79 -13.01 17.03
C LEU A 184 -13.61 -13.17 15.77
N THR A 185 -14.95 -13.16 15.88
CA THR A 185 -15.86 -13.27 14.74
C THR A 185 -16.72 -12.01 14.60
N VAL A 186 -16.43 -11.12 13.65
CA VAL A 186 -17.22 -9.90 13.41
C VAL A 186 -17.37 -9.64 11.92
N ALA A 187 -18.44 -9.00 11.46
CA ALA A 187 -18.55 -8.67 10.04
C ALA A 187 -17.51 -7.64 9.59
N THR A 188 -17.20 -6.67 10.45
CA THR A 188 -16.10 -5.71 10.21
C THR A 188 -15.26 -5.52 11.47
N LEU A 189 -13.95 -5.70 11.33
CA LEU A 189 -12.96 -5.29 12.31
C LEU A 189 -12.20 -4.08 11.76
N ARG A 190 -12.27 -2.95 12.47
CA ARG A 190 -11.56 -1.73 12.09
C ARG A 190 -10.60 -1.32 13.20
N ASN A 191 -9.32 -1.27 12.90
CA ASN A 191 -8.27 -0.76 13.77
C ASN A 191 -7.93 0.69 13.40
N GLU A 192 -8.04 1.58 14.37
CA GLU A 192 -7.65 3.00 14.33
C GLU A 192 -6.62 3.33 15.42
N GLY A 193 -6.18 2.32 16.20
CA GLY A 193 -5.19 2.44 17.27
C GLY A 193 -4.09 1.37 17.14
N THR A 194 -3.72 0.73 18.24
CA THR A 194 -2.73 -0.36 18.29
C THR A 194 -3.41 -1.68 18.62
N LEU A 195 -3.11 -2.75 17.90
CA LEU A 195 -3.63 -4.10 18.13
C LEU A 195 -2.49 -5.11 18.16
N ASP A 196 -2.22 -5.69 19.33
CA ASP A 196 -1.11 -6.62 19.54
C ASP A 196 -1.63 -8.06 19.71
N PHE A 197 -1.03 -9.03 19.05
CA PHE A 197 -1.28 -10.46 19.27
C PHE A 197 -0.08 -11.03 20.04
N GLN A 198 -0.25 -11.34 21.33
CA GLN A 198 0.90 -11.50 22.24
C GLN A 198 1.26 -12.95 22.61
N THR A 199 0.32 -13.89 22.67
CA THR A 199 0.58 -15.28 23.12
C THR A 199 -0.36 -16.30 22.40
N LEU A 200 0.18 -17.49 22.06
CA LEU A 200 -0.45 -18.62 21.30
C LEU A 200 -1.07 -18.29 19.92
N THR A 201 -1.80 -19.24 19.32
CA THR A 201 -2.45 -19.08 18.01
C THR A 201 -3.76 -18.31 18.13
N SER A 202 -3.93 -17.24 17.36
CA SER A 202 -5.19 -16.48 17.26
C SER A 202 -5.90 -16.73 15.93
N THR A 203 -7.24 -16.81 15.96
CA THR A 203 -8.08 -16.91 14.75
C THR A 203 -9.02 -15.71 14.64
N ILE A 204 -8.90 -14.96 13.55
CA ILE A 204 -9.85 -13.88 13.22
C ILE A 204 -10.72 -14.34 12.07
N THR A 205 -12.03 -14.28 12.26
CA THR A 205 -13.01 -14.49 11.20
C THR A 205 -13.76 -13.20 10.95
N SER A 206 -13.50 -12.57 9.80
CA SER A 206 -14.21 -11.34 9.43
C SER A 206 -14.46 -11.22 7.95
N SER A 207 -15.57 -10.56 7.60
CA SER A 207 -15.85 -10.21 6.21
C SER A 207 -15.03 -9.00 5.73
N ARG A 208 -14.55 -8.16 6.66
CA ARG A 208 -13.74 -7.00 6.31
C ARG A 208 -12.85 -6.60 7.47
N ILE A 209 -11.55 -6.51 7.21
CA ILE A 209 -10.56 -6.05 8.18
C ILE A 209 -9.93 -4.76 7.64
N GLU A 210 -9.87 -3.72 8.46
CA GLU A 210 -9.31 -2.43 8.08
C GLU A 210 -8.30 -1.97 9.13
N ASN A 211 -7.03 -1.87 8.76
CA ASN A 211 -6.03 -1.17 9.56
C ASN A 211 -5.87 0.26 9.00
N ALA A 212 -6.37 1.26 9.72
CA ALA A 212 -6.40 2.64 9.27
C ALA A 212 -5.01 3.28 9.24
N ALA A 213 -4.87 4.38 8.48
CA ALA A 213 -3.64 5.15 8.47
C ALA A 213 -3.28 5.65 9.87
N GLY A 214 -2.03 5.46 10.28
CA GLY A 214 -1.52 5.79 11.62
C GLY A 214 -1.85 4.75 12.70
N ALA A 215 -2.58 3.69 12.38
CA ALA A 215 -2.83 2.56 13.26
C ALA A 215 -1.73 1.49 13.11
N THR A 216 -1.54 0.68 14.15
CA THR A 216 -0.52 -0.38 14.21
C THR A 216 -1.18 -1.71 14.53
N VAL A 217 -0.73 -2.77 13.86
CA VAL A 217 -1.06 -4.16 14.22
C VAL A 217 0.24 -4.95 14.37
N ASP A 218 0.47 -5.54 15.53
CA ASP A 218 1.68 -6.29 15.82
C ASP A 218 1.35 -7.77 16.06
N PHE A 219 1.93 -8.64 15.24
CA PHE A 219 1.81 -10.09 15.34
C PHE A 219 3.07 -10.67 15.97
N PHE A 220 3.04 -10.96 17.28
CA PHE A 220 4.17 -11.59 18.00
C PHE A 220 4.11 -13.12 18.01
N VAL A 221 3.00 -13.69 17.53
CA VAL A 221 2.69 -15.11 17.54
C VAL A 221 2.01 -15.55 16.25
N ASP A 222 2.07 -16.85 15.97
CA ASP A 222 1.40 -17.45 14.81
C ASP A 222 -0.08 -17.06 14.80
N THR A 223 -0.50 -16.35 13.76
CA THR A 223 -1.86 -15.81 13.67
C THR A 223 -2.49 -16.29 12.38
N THR A 224 -3.69 -16.86 12.47
CA THR A 224 -4.49 -17.22 11.29
C THR A 224 -5.63 -16.24 11.13
N ILE A 225 -5.68 -15.58 9.98
CA ILE A 225 -6.80 -14.74 9.58
C ILE A 225 -7.59 -15.52 8.53
N ASP A 226 -8.76 -16.01 8.95
CA ASP A 226 -9.66 -16.78 8.11
C ASP A 226 -10.78 -15.86 7.60
N MET A 227 -10.70 -15.48 6.33
CA MET A 227 -11.71 -14.66 5.68
C MET A 227 -12.44 -15.56 4.68
N ALA A 228 -13.77 -15.46 4.59
CA ALA A 228 -14.47 -16.13 3.48
C ALA A 228 -14.07 -15.51 2.12
N PRO A 229 -14.14 -16.25 1.00
CA PRO A 229 -13.79 -15.71 -0.32
C PRO A 229 -14.62 -14.47 -0.68
N GLY A 230 -13.96 -13.47 -1.28
CA GLY A 230 -14.55 -12.17 -1.64
C GLY A 230 -14.50 -11.10 -0.54
N ASN A 231 -13.98 -11.45 0.64
CA ASN A 231 -13.71 -10.52 1.71
C ASN A 231 -12.35 -9.81 1.54
N THR A 232 -12.21 -8.64 2.16
CA THR A 232 -11.04 -7.78 2.00
C THR A 232 -10.38 -7.43 3.32
N LEU A 233 -9.07 -7.62 3.42
CA LEU A 233 -8.23 -6.96 4.40
C LEU A 233 -7.57 -5.76 3.75
N SER A 234 -7.69 -4.59 4.36
CA SER A 234 -6.98 -3.39 3.92
C SER A 234 -6.02 -2.92 5.00
N ASN A 235 -4.77 -2.69 4.62
CA ASN A 235 -3.76 -2.10 5.47
C ASN A 235 -3.37 -0.72 4.93
N ALA A 236 -3.70 0.34 5.64
CA ALA A 236 -3.22 1.70 5.39
C ALA A 236 -2.27 2.19 6.51
N GLY A 237 -2.19 1.44 7.62
CA GLY A 237 -1.30 1.68 8.74
C GLY A 237 -0.03 0.84 8.69
N LEU A 238 0.51 0.51 9.86
CA LEU A 238 1.65 -0.39 10.04
C LEU A 238 1.18 -1.78 10.47
N ALA A 239 1.65 -2.83 9.83
CA ALA A 239 1.48 -4.22 10.24
C ALA A 239 2.85 -4.88 10.45
N GLN A 240 3.18 -5.30 11.67
CA GLN A 240 4.46 -5.93 12.00
C GLN A 240 4.27 -7.43 12.22
N VAL A 241 4.94 -8.25 11.41
CA VAL A 241 5.02 -9.70 11.60
C VAL A 241 6.35 -10.01 12.28
N SER A 242 6.31 -10.21 13.60
CA SER A 242 7.48 -10.27 14.46
C SER A 242 7.59 -11.62 15.16
N SER A 243 8.49 -12.48 14.68
CA SER A 243 8.72 -13.83 15.25
C SER A 243 7.50 -14.76 15.17
N ALA A 244 6.73 -14.64 14.09
CA ALA A 244 5.45 -15.30 13.90
C ALA A 244 5.21 -15.73 12.45
N ASN A 245 4.33 -16.71 12.26
CA ASN A 245 3.72 -17.02 10.97
C ASN A 245 2.34 -16.36 10.89
N LEU A 246 2.16 -15.40 9.98
CA LEU A 246 0.85 -14.83 9.68
C LEU A 246 0.25 -15.56 8.49
N THR A 247 -0.84 -16.28 8.71
CA THR A 247 -1.53 -17.06 7.66
C THR A 247 -2.86 -16.45 7.30
N PHE A 248 -3.05 -16.08 6.05
CA PHE A 248 -4.32 -15.69 5.46
C PHE A 248 -4.92 -16.86 4.69
N GLN A 249 -6.12 -17.29 5.05
CA GLN A 249 -6.71 -18.47 4.42
C GLN A 249 -7.31 -18.17 3.04
N ASP A 250 -8.04 -17.06 2.88
CA ASP A 250 -8.69 -16.63 1.64
C ASP A 250 -8.83 -15.09 1.61
N GLY A 251 -9.23 -14.52 0.47
CA GLY A 251 -9.57 -13.11 0.30
C GLY A 251 -8.53 -12.26 -0.44
N LEU A 252 -8.78 -10.95 -0.47
CA LEU A 252 -7.86 -9.94 -1.00
C LEU A 252 -7.21 -9.18 0.16
N ILE A 253 -5.89 -9.14 0.18
CA ILE A 253 -5.10 -8.33 1.11
C ILE A 253 -4.55 -7.15 0.34
N ALA A 254 -5.10 -5.96 0.55
CA ALA A 254 -4.66 -4.73 -0.09
C ALA A 254 -3.81 -3.90 0.87
N ASN A 255 -2.52 -3.75 0.57
CA ASN A 255 -1.58 -2.94 1.32
C ASN A 255 -1.35 -1.58 0.64
N SER A 256 -1.64 -0.52 1.36
CA SER A 256 -1.35 0.89 1.02
C SER A 256 -0.57 1.61 2.12
N GLY A 257 -0.25 0.90 3.20
CA GLY A 257 0.60 1.35 4.30
C GLY A 257 1.89 0.53 4.32
N THR A 258 2.33 0.11 5.51
CA THR A 258 3.58 -0.64 5.69
C THR A 258 3.31 -2.03 6.25
N ILE A 259 3.94 -3.06 5.67
CA ILE A 259 4.05 -4.40 6.23
C ILE A 259 5.52 -4.68 6.52
N ASP A 260 5.86 -4.96 7.77
CA ASP A 260 7.20 -5.34 8.18
C ASP A 260 7.25 -6.85 8.46
N VAL A 261 8.06 -7.60 7.72
CA VAL A 261 8.31 -9.03 7.93
C VAL A 261 9.67 -9.19 8.60
N ASN A 262 9.69 -9.42 9.91
CA ASN A 262 10.92 -9.39 10.71
C ASN A 262 11.53 -10.80 10.92
N GLY A 263 12.85 -10.91 10.81
CA GLY A 263 13.58 -12.15 11.08
C GLY A 263 13.17 -13.28 10.14
N ASN A 264 13.03 -14.50 10.65
CA ASN A 264 12.59 -15.67 9.88
C ASN A 264 11.06 -15.84 9.83
N SER A 265 10.32 -14.73 9.94
CA SER A 265 8.85 -14.76 9.92
C SER A 265 8.32 -15.11 8.54
N THR A 266 7.16 -15.77 8.49
CA THR A 266 6.51 -16.13 7.23
C THR A 266 5.14 -15.48 7.12
N LEU A 267 4.90 -14.79 6.01
CA LEU A 267 3.58 -14.33 5.58
C LEU A 267 2.99 -15.36 4.62
N THR A 268 2.02 -16.14 5.04
CA THR A 268 1.39 -17.16 4.18
C THR A 268 0.05 -16.66 3.67
N VAL A 269 -0.19 -16.74 2.37
CA VAL A 269 -1.50 -16.56 1.72
C VAL A 269 -1.89 -17.90 1.11
N VAL A 270 -2.88 -18.57 1.69
CA VAL A 270 -3.24 -19.94 1.33
C VAL A 270 -4.09 -19.97 0.06
N THR A 271 -5.13 -19.15 0.01
CA THR A 271 -5.91 -18.84 -1.19
C THR A 271 -6.10 -17.32 -1.25
N GLY A 272 -6.19 -16.74 -2.46
CA GLY A 272 -6.35 -15.30 -2.64
C GLY A 272 -5.13 -14.55 -3.17
N THR A 273 -5.14 -13.23 -2.99
CA THR A 273 -4.14 -12.30 -3.56
C THR A 273 -3.62 -11.37 -2.49
N LEU A 274 -2.29 -11.23 -2.42
CA LEU A 274 -1.63 -10.13 -1.73
C LEU A 274 -1.34 -9.04 -2.76
N GLU A 275 -1.90 -7.86 -2.57
CA GLU A 275 -1.66 -6.68 -3.40
C GLU A 275 -0.91 -5.64 -2.57
N ASN A 276 0.35 -5.36 -2.93
CA ASN A 276 1.04 -4.16 -2.49
C ASN A 276 0.75 -3.05 -3.49
N LEU A 277 -0.11 -2.11 -3.12
CA LEU A 277 -0.52 -1.00 -3.96
C LEU A 277 0.64 0.01 -4.09
N ALA A 278 0.53 0.96 -5.02
CA ALA A 278 1.61 1.94 -5.28
C ALA A 278 2.05 2.77 -4.07
N ALA A 279 1.16 3.03 -3.11
CA ALA A 279 1.49 3.71 -1.85
C ALA A 279 2.03 2.76 -0.76
N GLY A 280 1.94 1.45 -0.98
CA GLY A 280 2.30 0.42 -0.04
C GLY A 280 3.81 0.17 0.01
N THR A 281 4.27 -0.22 1.20
CA THR A 281 5.64 -0.66 1.45
C THR A 281 5.64 -2.03 2.12
N ILE A 282 6.49 -2.93 1.65
CA ILE A 282 6.83 -4.18 2.31
C ILE A 282 8.30 -4.13 2.69
N ASN A 283 8.62 -4.18 3.98
CA ASN A 283 9.98 -4.31 4.47
C ASN A 283 10.21 -5.75 4.93
N VAL A 284 11.34 -6.33 4.54
CA VAL A 284 11.79 -7.63 5.00
C VAL A 284 13.08 -7.39 5.78
N PHE A 285 13.12 -7.75 7.06
CA PHE A 285 14.33 -7.55 7.87
C PHE A 285 15.01 -8.90 8.11
N GLY A 286 16.08 -9.19 7.35
CA GLY A 286 16.77 -10.47 7.36
C GLY A 286 16.20 -11.44 6.31
N ALA A 287 15.94 -12.69 6.69
CA ALA A 287 15.44 -13.72 5.78
C ALA A 287 13.92 -13.90 5.95
N GLY A 288 13.12 -13.17 5.18
CA GLY A 288 11.66 -13.28 5.18
C GLY A 288 11.13 -14.21 4.10
N THR A 289 9.95 -14.78 4.34
CA THR A 289 9.23 -15.58 3.33
C THR A 289 7.79 -15.09 3.19
N ILE A 290 7.37 -14.84 1.96
CA ILE A 290 5.96 -14.75 1.58
C ILE A 290 5.60 -16.07 0.88
N ALA A 291 4.79 -16.90 1.53
CA ALA A 291 4.38 -18.19 0.98
C ALA A 291 2.99 -18.09 0.35
N LEU A 292 2.85 -18.41 -0.94
CA LEU A 292 1.58 -18.40 -1.65
C LEU A 292 1.16 -19.85 -1.92
N ALA A 293 0.27 -20.40 -1.08
CA ALA A 293 -0.23 -21.75 -1.33
C ALA A 293 -1.22 -21.78 -2.51
N SER A 294 -1.42 -22.96 -3.08
CA SER A 294 -2.54 -23.29 -3.99
C SER A 294 -2.80 -22.32 -5.16
N GLY A 295 -1.77 -21.63 -5.67
CA GLY A 295 -1.89 -20.71 -6.81
C GLY A 295 -2.24 -19.26 -6.43
N GLY A 296 -1.99 -18.85 -5.18
CA GLY A 296 -2.02 -17.43 -4.80
C GLY A 296 -1.04 -16.60 -5.64
N ILE A 297 -1.37 -15.31 -5.80
CA ILE A 297 -0.56 -14.35 -6.56
C ILE A 297 -0.16 -13.22 -5.61
N PHE A 298 1.13 -12.85 -5.64
CA PHE A 298 1.59 -11.60 -5.07
C PHE A 298 1.70 -10.55 -6.18
N SER A 299 0.84 -9.54 -6.13
CA SER A 299 0.94 -8.37 -7.00
C SER A 299 1.63 -7.25 -6.25
N ASP A 300 2.70 -6.71 -6.81
CA ASP A 300 3.47 -5.62 -6.24
C ASP A 300 3.50 -4.43 -7.20
N SER A 301 2.92 -3.32 -6.79
CA SER A 301 3.03 -2.03 -7.47
C SER A 301 3.67 -0.96 -6.57
N GLY A 302 4.05 -1.31 -5.35
CA GLY A 302 4.60 -0.41 -4.35
C GLY A 302 6.11 -0.62 -4.14
N THR A 303 6.58 -0.31 -2.95
CA THR A 303 8.00 -0.47 -2.60
C THR A 303 8.21 -1.77 -1.83
N THR A 304 9.22 -2.55 -2.23
CA THR A 304 9.69 -3.73 -1.49
C THR A 304 11.15 -3.52 -1.09
N ASN A 305 11.44 -3.57 0.21
CA ASN A 305 12.76 -3.36 0.79
C ASN A 305 13.26 -4.64 1.48
N PHE A 306 14.54 -4.98 1.30
CA PHE A 306 15.16 -6.17 1.90
C PHE A 306 15.85 -5.89 3.25
N GLY A 307 15.69 -4.68 3.79
CA GLY A 307 16.20 -4.31 5.10
C GLY A 307 17.71 -4.16 5.10
N ALA A 308 18.39 -4.59 6.16
CA ALA A 308 19.84 -4.53 6.24
C ALA A 308 20.49 -5.70 5.49
N SER A 309 21.42 -5.41 4.58
CA SER A 309 22.09 -6.45 3.81
C SER A 309 22.91 -7.44 4.68
N PRO A 310 22.91 -8.76 4.35
CA PRO A 310 22.11 -9.41 3.30
C PRO A 310 20.66 -9.62 3.74
N GLY A 311 19.75 -9.03 2.98
CA GLY A 311 18.32 -9.30 3.04
C GLY A 311 17.91 -10.36 2.04
N SER A 312 16.93 -11.20 2.37
CA SER A 312 16.35 -12.10 1.39
C SER A 312 14.84 -12.21 1.52
N LEU A 313 14.17 -12.16 0.37
CA LEU A 313 12.74 -12.38 0.26
C LEU A 313 12.51 -13.59 -0.63
N THR A 314 11.86 -14.61 -0.08
CA THR A 314 11.35 -15.73 -0.87
C THR A 314 9.85 -15.57 -1.07
N ILE A 315 9.41 -15.50 -2.33
CA ILE A 315 8.02 -15.70 -2.76
C ILE A 315 7.86 -17.17 -3.16
N ASP A 316 7.19 -17.97 -2.34
CA ASP A 316 6.83 -19.33 -2.73
C ASP A 316 5.54 -19.30 -3.55
N GLY A 317 5.65 -19.01 -4.85
CA GLY A 317 4.52 -18.88 -5.78
C GLY A 317 4.83 -17.93 -6.94
N ASN A 318 3.78 -17.32 -7.51
CA ASN A 318 3.91 -16.35 -8.60
C ASN A 318 3.92 -14.91 -8.07
N MET A 319 4.74 -14.07 -8.68
CA MET A 319 4.83 -12.63 -8.41
C MET A 319 4.58 -11.83 -9.70
N ILE A 320 3.76 -10.80 -9.62
CA ILE A 320 3.52 -9.87 -10.72
C ILE A 320 3.92 -8.47 -10.24
N ARG A 321 4.87 -7.85 -10.92
CA ARG A 321 5.24 -6.46 -10.65
C ARG A 321 4.50 -5.52 -11.61
N GLY A 322 3.94 -4.45 -11.06
CA GLY A 322 3.43 -3.32 -11.84
C GLY A 322 4.51 -2.27 -12.10
N ASP A 323 4.22 -1.33 -12.98
CA ASP A 323 5.21 -0.35 -13.48
C ASP A 323 5.68 0.66 -12.43
N SER A 324 4.88 0.87 -11.38
CA SER A 324 5.26 1.72 -10.24
C SER A 324 6.05 0.97 -9.16
N ALA A 325 6.22 -0.35 -9.29
CA ALA A 325 6.92 -1.14 -8.30
C ALA A 325 8.39 -0.73 -8.21
N SER A 326 8.94 -0.68 -7.00
CA SER A 326 10.35 -0.36 -6.77
C SER A 326 10.98 -1.35 -5.80
N MET A 327 12.20 -1.82 -6.10
CA MET A 327 13.00 -2.63 -5.18
C MET A 327 14.40 -2.08 -5.08
N LEU A 328 14.93 -1.98 -3.86
CA LEU A 328 16.32 -1.62 -3.61
C LEU A 328 17.12 -2.88 -3.27
N PHE A 329 18.18 -3.16 -4.03
CA PHE A 329 19.11 -4.26 -3.80
C PHE A 329 20.44 -3.70 -3.30
N GLU A 330 20.79 -4.03 -2.06
CA GLU A 330 22.10 -3.73 -1.51
C GLU A 330 23.10 -4.83 -1.91
N LEU A 331 24.24 -4.44 -2.48
CA LEU A 331 25.37 -5.32 -2.75
C LEU A 331 26.42 -5.17 -1.65
N GLY A 332 26.84 -6.29 -1.06
CA GLY A 332 27.81 -6.28 0.01
C GLY A 332 28.51 -7.62 0.26
N GLY A 333 29.36 -7.62 1.29
CA GLY A 333 30.13 -8.78 1.72
C GLY A 333 30.83 -8.53 3.05
N LEU A 334 31.11 -9.59 3.80
CA LEU A 334 31.77 -9.48 5.12
C LEU A 334 33.27 -9.13 5.02
N ALA A 335 33.87 -9.21 3.83
CA ALA A 335 35.22 -8.75 3.52
C ALA A 335 35.37 -8.43 2.01
N PRO A 336 36.30 -7.53 1.62
CA PRO A 336 36.60 -7.28 0.21
C PRO A 336 36.95 -8.59 -0.53
N GLY A 337 36.28 -8.85 -1.66
CA GLY A 337 36.44 -10.07 -2.48
C GLY A 337 35.73 -11.32 -1.96
N ILE A 338 34.84 -11.19 -0.97
CA ILE A 338 33.90 -12.24 -0.55
C ILE A 338 32.48 -11.76 -0.85
N HIS A 339 31.77 -12.45 -1.76
CA HIS A 339 30.42 -12.10 -2.24
C HIS A 339 29.34 -12.86 -1.46
N ASP A 340 29.20 -12.57 -0.16
CA ASP A 340 28.28 -13.29 0.74
C ASP A 340 27.23 -12.41 1.43
N GLY A 341 27.12 -11.13 1.04
CA GLY A 341 26.32 -10.14 1.77
C GLY A 341 25.48 -9.22 0.89
N PHE A 342 24.83 -9.75 -0.15
CA PHE A 342 23.93 -8.98 -1.02
C PHE A 342 22.47 -9.43 -0.91
N ASP A 343 21.56 -8.55 -1.29
CA ASP A 343 20.12 -8.79 -1.22
C ASP A 343 19.62 -9.71 -2.33
N GLN A 344 18.63 -10.54 -2.04
CA GLN A 344 18.12 -11.53 -2.99
C GLN A 344 16.60 -11.65 -2.97
N LEU A 345 16.00 -11.61 -4.16
CA LEU A 345 14.64 -12.04 -4.42
C LEU A 345 14.63 -13.45 -5.01
N THR A 346 13.89 -14.35 -4.38
CA THR A 346 13.61 -15.69 -4.93
C THR A 346 12.12 -15.85 -5.15
N VAL A 347 11.69 -16.16 -6.38
CA VAL A 347 10.31 -16.48 -6.74
C VAL A 347 10.27 -17.93 -7.23
N THR A 348 9.62 -18.84 -6.51
CA THR A 348 9.64 -20.26 -6.90
C THR A 348 8.82 -20.54 -8.17
N GLY A 349 7.85 -19.69 -8.49
CA GLY A 349 7.01 -19.74 -9.69
C GLY A 349 7.41 -18.73 -10.77
N GLU A 350 6.41 -18.16 -11.44
CA GLU A 350 6.60 -17.11 -12.45
C GLU A 350 6.74 -15.74 -11.79
N LEU A 351 7.78 -15.00 -12.17
CA LEU A 351 7.94 -13.58 -11.92
C LEU A 351 7.64 -12.84 -13.23
N THR A 352 6.56 -12.06 -13.25
CA THR A 352 6.36 -11.04 -14.30
C THR A 352 7.04 -9.76 -13.85
N ALA A 353 8.10 -9.39 -14.56
CA ALA A 353 8.86 -8.17 -14.33
C ALA A 353 8.07 -6.93 -14.77
N GLY A 354 8.37 -5.83 -14.09
CA GLY A 354 7.78 -4.51 -14.25
C GLY A 354 8.42 -3.58 -13.22
N GLY A 355 8.28 -2.27 -13.38
CA GLY A 355 8.84 -1.27 -12.46
C GLY A 355 10.36 -1.28 -12.39
N THR A 356 10.92 -0.68 -11.34
CA THR A 356 12.36 -0.40 -11.22
C THR A 356 13.07 -1.33 -10.23
N LEU A 357 14.35 -1.59 -10.49
CA LEU A 357 15.30 -2.18 -9.56
C LEU A 357 16.42 -1.17 -9.33
N ASP A 358 16.65 -0.77 -8.10
CA ASP A 358 17.75 0.12 -7.73
C ASP A 358 18.86 -0.69 -7.06
N VAL A 359 20.10 -0.52 -7.49
CA VAL A 359 21.25 -1.28 -7.00
C VAL A 359 22.20 -0.32 -6.30
N VAL A 360 22.59 -0.66 -5.07
CA VAL A 360 23.53 0.18 -4.31
C VAL A 360 24.62 -0.66 -3.67
N GLU A 361 25.85 -0.13 -3.64
CA GLU A 361 26.93 -0.74 -2.85
C GLU A 361 26.78 -0.39 -1.37
N PHE A 362 26.90 -1.38 -0.50
CA PHE A 362 26.82 -1.21 0.95
C PHE A 362 28.20 -1.04 1.59
N GLY A 363 28.40 0.09 2.27
CA GLY A 363 29.56 0.33 3.13
C GLY A 363 30.84 0.70 2.34
N THR A 364 31.88 -0.14 2.45
CA THR A 364 33.15 0.03 1.72
C THR A 364 33.40 -1.15 0.78
N PHE A 365 32.32 -1.83 0.38
CA PHE A 365 32.39 -2.90 -0.60
C PHE A 365 32.57 -2.26 -1.98
N ASP A 366 33.57 -2.76 -2.72
CA ASP A 366 33.81 -2.35 -4.10
C ASP A 366 33.62 -3.59 -4.98
N VAL A 367 32.79 -3.48 -6.02
CA VAL A 367 32.63 -4.53 -7.03
C VAL A 367 33.92 -4.69 -7.86
N SER A 368 34.31 -5.93 -8.13
CA SER A 368 35.43 -6.31 -8.98
C SER A 368 34.98 -6.91 -10.31
N VAL A 369 35.85 -6.84 -11.31
CA VAL A 369 35.62 -7.45 -12.62
C VAL A 369 35.48 -8.98 -12.48
N GLY A 370 34.39 -9.51 -13.01
CA GLY A 370 34.06 -10.94 -12.97
C GLY A 370 33.22 -11.37 -11.78
N ASP A 371 32.91 -10.45 -10.86
CA ASP A 371 31.95 -10.69 -9.79
C ASP A 371 30.57 -10.95 -10.37
N ASN A 372 29.78 -11.79 -9.71
CA ASN A 372 28.41 -12.10 -10.12
C ASN A 372 27.49 -12.06 -8.91
N PHE A 373 26.37 -11.37 -9.04
CA PHE A 373 25.34 -11.22 -8.02
C PHE A 373 23.99 -11.68 -8.58
N ASP A 374 23.53 -12.86 -8.16
CA ASP A 374 22.22 -13.40 -8.54
C ASP A 374 21.13 -12.74 -7.69
N ILE A 375 20.79 -11.49 -8.02
CA ILE A 375 19.86 -10.65 -7.24
C ILE A 375 18.40 -11.11 -7.39
N VAL A 376 18.05 -11.71 -8.53
CA VAL A 376 16.70 -12.22 -8.79
C VAL A 376 16.80 -13.64 -9.30
N ASN A 377 16.12 -14.56 -8.62
CA ASN A 377 15.98 -15.95 -9.02
C ASN A 377 14.49 -16.29 -9.16
N ALA A 378 14.05 -16.73 -10.33
CA ALA A 378 12.67 -17.08 -10.61
C ALA A 378 12.54 -18.48 -11.23
N GLY A 379 11.43 -19.18 -10.97
CA GLY A 379 11.09 -20.39 -11.72
C GLY A 379 10.92 -20.10 -13.21
N THR A 380 10.33 -18.96 -13.55
CA THR A 380 10.31 -18.37 -14.90
C THR A 380 10.25 -16.85 -14.76
N LEU A 381 11.02 -16.12 -15.57
CA LEU A 381 10.98 -14.67 -15.66
C LEU A 381 10.35 -14.26 -16.99
N THR A 382 9.26 -13.49 -16.93
CA THR A 382 8.55 -12.92 -18.09
C THR A 382 8.46 -11.40 -17.97
N GLY A 383 8.18 -10.70 -19.07
CA GLY A 383 8.22 -9.23 -19.12
C GLY A 383 9.62 -8.66 -19.00
N SER A 384 9.70 -7.35 -18.78
CA SER A 384 10.94 -6.60 -18.57
C SER A 384 10.81 -5.69 -17.36
N PHE A 385 11.93 -5.43 -16.70
CA PHE A 385 12.00 -4.32 -15.77
C PHE A 385 12.04 -3.03 -16.59
N ARG A 386 11.36 -2.00 -16.10
CA ARG A 386 11.39 -0.67 -16.71
C ARG A 386 12.81 -0.11 -16.66
N GLU A 387 13.44 -0.24 -15.49
CA GLU A 387 14.77 0.29 -15.25
C GLU A 387 15.50 -0.57 -14.24
N ILE A 388 16.81 -0.71 -14.45
CA ILE A 388 17.75 -1.19 -13.43
C ILE A 388 18.78 -0.09 -13.22
N SER A 389 18.71 0.64 -12.11
CA SER A 389 19.57 1.78 -11.79
C SER A 389 20.74 1.39 -10.89
N GLY A 390 21.72 2.28 -10.75
CA GLY A 390 22.88 2.09 -9.86
C GLY A 390 23.91 1.07 -10.36
N LEU A 391 23.99 0.89 -11.68
CA LEU A 391 24.92 -0.05 -12.31
C LEU A 391 26.34 0.49 -12.47
N GLU A 392 26.52 1.82 -12.39
CA GLU A 392 27.84 2.43 -12.35
C GLU A 392 28.37 2.46 -10.90
N VAL A 393 29.28 1.54 -10.60
CA VAL A 393 29.85 1.32 -9.26
C VAL A 393 31.24 1.94 -9.08
N GLY A 394 31.76 2.61 -10.11
CA GLY A 394 33.05 3.27 -10.09
C GLY A 394 34.24 2.30 -10.13
N GLY A 395 35.43 2.81 -9.83
CA GLY A 395 36.67 1.99 -9.82
C GLY A 395 37.07 1.42 -11.19
N GLY A 396 36.48 1.90 -12.30
CA GLY A 396 36.64 1.34 -13.64
C GLY A 396 35.84 0.04 -13.86
N VAL A 397 34.78 -0.17 -13.10
CA VAL A 397 33.87 -1.31 -13.19
C VAL A 397 32.43 -0.81 -13.31
N VAL A 398 31.64 -1.49 -14.14
CA VAL A 398 30.17 -1.36 -14.18
C VAL A 398 29.54 -2.72 -13.96
N LEU A 399 28.28 -2.74 -13.55
CA LEU A 399 27.46 -3.94 -13.46
C LEU A 399 26.66 -4.13 -14.76
N ASP A 400 26.86 -5.27 -15.41
CA ASP A 400 26.03 -5.72 -16.52
C ASP A 400 24.83 -6.50 -15.98
N ALA A 401 23.62 -6.03 -16.27
CA ALA A 401 22.39 -6.72 -15.89
C ALA A 401 22.06 -7.82 -16.91
N VAL A 402 22.49 -9.05 -16.60
CA VAL A 402 22.27 -10.21 -17.44
C VAL A 402 20.95 -10.88 -17.06
N GLN A 403 19.89 -10.54 -17.78
CA GLN A 403 18.60 -11.22 -17.66
C GLN A 403 18.60 -12.57 -18.39
N SER A 404 18.12 -13.60 -17.70
CA SER A 404 17.81 -14.92 -18.25
C SER A 404 16.31 -15.22 -18.14
N GLY A 405 15.85 -16.33 -18.71
CA GLY A 405 14.46 -16.78 -18.52
C GLY A 405 14.13 -17.21 -17.08
N THR A 406 15.07 -17.13 -16.13
CA THR A 406 14.91 -17.56 -14.74
C THR A 406 15.48 -16.57 -13.73
N GLY A 407 15.82 -15.34 -14.12
CA GLY A 407 16.39 -14.38 -13.17
C GLY A 407 17.29 -13.33 -13.77
N ILE A 408 17.89 -12.53 -12.89
CA ILE A 408 18.89 -11.49 -13.20
C ILE A 408 20.14 -11.76 -12.39
N THR A 409 21.26 -11.79 -13.10
CA THR A 409 22.60 -11.75 -12.53
C THR A 409 23.25 -10.41 -12.89
N LEU A 410 23.76 -9.68 -11.90
CA LEU A 410 24.62 -8.53 -12.14
C LEU A 410 26.06 -9.01 -12.25
N THR A 411 26.74 -8.73 -13.36
CA THR A 411 28.13 -9.13 -13.59
C THR A 411 29.05 -7.92 -13.67
N GLY A 412 30.10 -7.88 -12.84
CA GLY A 412 31.11 -6.82 -12.89
C GLY A 412 31.90 -6.87 -14.20
N ARG A 413 31.83 -5.82 -15.01
CA ARG A 413 32.58 -5.67 -16.26
C ARG A 413 33.57 -4.52 -16.18
N ALA A 414 34.77 -4.73 -16.72
CA ALA A 414 35.76 -3.66 -16.82
C ALA A 414 35.32 -2.61 -17.83
N VAL A 415 35.42 -1.33 -17.46
CA VAL A 415 35.26 -0.21 -18.40
C VAL A 415 36.36 -0.28 -19.46
N THR A 416 35.98 -0.34 -20.73
CA THR A 416 36.93 -0.37 -21.85
C THR A 416 37.31 1.04 -22.30
N HIS A 417 36.37 1.99 -22.19
CA HIS A 417 36.57 3.41 -22.49
C HIS A 417 35.93 4.28 -21.41
N GLN A 418 36.75 5.13 -20.78
CA GLN A 418 36.33 6.03 -19.72
C GLN A 418 36.57 7.48 -20.18
N GLY A 419 35.53 8.30 -20.12
CA GLY A 419 35.58 9.75 -20.30
C GLY A 419 36.09 10.48 -19.05
N THR A 420 35.73 11.75 -18.94
CA THR A 420 36.17 12.67 -17.89
C THR A 420 35.00 13.51 -17.40
N ALA A 421 35.24 14.61 -16.69
CA ALA A 421 34.18 15.54 -16.31
C ALA A 421 33.96 16.68 -17.33
N ASP A 422 34.63 16.58 -18.48
CA ASP A 422 34.54 17.50 -19.62
C ASP A 422 33.97 16.71 -20.82
N GLY A 423 33.34 17.39 -21.78
CA GLY A 423 32.78 16.72 -22.95
C GLY A 423 33.83 16.01 -23.82
N ASP A 424 33.66 14.70 -23.97
CA ASP A 424 34.55 13.77 -24.63
C ASP A 424 33.97 13.18 -25.92
N THR A 425 34.81 12.51 -26.70
CA THR A 425 34.38 11.72 -27.86
C THR A 425 34.91 10.30 -27.70
N LEU A 426 34.01 9.38 -27.38
CA LEU A 426 34.31 8.00 -27.05
C LEU A 426 33.80 7.08 -28.16
N SER A 427 34.67 6.17 -28.61
CA SER A 427 34.34 5.19 -29.64
C SER A 427 34.86 3.83 -29.23
N GLY A 428 33.96 2.86 -29.19
CA GLY A 428 34.28 1.44 -29.05
C GLY A 428 34.78 0.83 -30.34
N GLY A 429 35.03 -0.47 -30.27
CA GLY A 429 35.51 -1.32 -31.35
C GLY A 429 34.38 -2.09 -32.03
N THR A 430 34.69 -3.31 -32.48
CA THR A 430 33.72 -4.23 -33.11
C THR A 430 33.34 -5.39 -32.18
N GLY A 431 33.66 -5.28 -30.89
CA GLY A 431 33.33 -6.27 -29.87
C GLY A 431 32.52 -5.61 -28.76
N ALA A 432 32.06 -6.40 -27.78
CA ALA A 432 31.30 -5.87 -26.65
C ALA A 432 32.18 -4.98 -25.76
N ASP A 433 31.97 -3.68 -25.85
CA ASP A 433 32.67 -2.65 -25.09
C ASP A 433 31.84 -2.21 -23.87
N VAL A 434 32.52 -1.51 -22.95
CA VAL A 434 31.90 -0.79 -21.84
C VAL A 434 32.43 0.63 -21.90
N ILE A 435 31.56 1.57 -22.22
CA ILE A 435 31.89 2.96 -22.42
C ILE A 435 31.13 3.79 -21.39
N VAL A 436 31.86 4.59 -20.62
CA VAL A 436 31.31 5.47 -19.59
C VAL A 436 31.83 6.89 -19.84
N GLY A 437 30.91 7.83 -20.04
CA GLY A 437 31.22 9.25 -20.29
C GLY A 437 31.65 10.01 -19.03
N GLU A 438 30.97 9.73 -17.91
CA GLU A 438 31.09 10.38 -16.59
C GLU A 438 30.40 11.74 -16.52
N GLY A 439 31.04 12.83 -16.96
CA GLY A 439 30.43 14.15 -16.87
C GLY A 439 30.83 15.07 -18.01
N GLY A 440 29.98 16.06 -18.29
CA GLY A 440 30.11 16.89 -19.49
C GLY A 440 29.30 16.31 -20.65
N ASP A 441 29.21 17.07 -21.74
CA ASP A 441 28.38 16.69 -22.89
C ASP A 441 29.20 15.79 -23.83
N ASP A 442 29.00 14.47 -23.72
CA ASP A 442 29.79 13.46 -24.40
C ASP A 442 29.22 13.06 -25.76
N THR A 443 30.09 12.58 -26.66
CA THR A 443 29.68 11.88 -27.88
C THR A 443 30.17 10.44 -27.84
N ILE A 444 29.24 9.50 -27.77
CA ILE A 444 29.51 8.07 -27.54
C ILE A 444 29.08 7.25 -28.75
N ALA A 445 29.97 6.41 -29.26
CA ALA A 445 29.66 5.42 -30.29
C ALA A 445 30.16 4.04 -29.85
N GLY A 446 29.26 3.07 -29.65
CA GLY A 446 29.65 1.70 -29.31
C GLY A 446 30.47 1.02 -30.40
N GLY A 447 30.19 1.36 -31.66
CA GLY A 447 30.80 0.72 -32.82
C GLY A 447 30.00 -0.49 -33.23
N GLY A 448 30.40 -1.69 -32.85
CA GLY A 448 29.56 -2.87 -33.02
C GLY A 448 29.84 -3.92 -31.97
N GLY A 449 28.84 -4.73 -31.66
CA GLY A 449 28.88 -5.60 -30.48
C GLY A 449 27.73 -5.24 -29.54
N ALA A 450 27.55 -6.05 -28.50
CA ALA A 450 26.61 -5.74 -27.44
C ALA A 450 27.31 -4.86 -26.40
N ASP A 451 27.25 -3.55 -26.62
CA ASP A 451 27.96 -2.56 -25.82
C ASP A 451 27.14 -2.10 -24.61
N LEU A 452 27.82 -1.77 -23.52
CA LEU A 452 27.23 -1.03 -22.39
C LEU A 452 27.67 0.42 -22.51
N LEU A 453 26.73 1.31 -22.79
CA LEU A 453 26.98 2.73 -23.03
C LEU A 453 26.32 3.53 -21.91
N HIS A 454 27.12 4.24 -21.13
CA HIS A 454 26.67 5.13 -20.05
C HIS A 454 27.15 6.55 -20.37
N GLY A 455 26.22 7.49 -20.50
CA GLY A 455 26.52 8.91 -20.73
C GLY A 455 27.08 9.53 -19.47
N GLY A 456 26.29 9.52 -18.41
CA GLY A 456 26.68 10.06 -17.12
C GLY A 456 25.94 11.36 -16.87
N ALA A 457 26.64 12.43 -16.48
CA ALA A 457 26.02 13.73 -16.24
C ALA A 457 26.36 14.74 -17.33
N GLY A 458 25.39 15.17 -18.12
CA GLY A 458 25.60 16.08 -19.25
C GLY A 458 24.54 15.87 -20.31
N ASP A 459 24.53 16.70 -21.34
CA ASP A 459 23.64 16.46 -22.49
C ASP A 459 24.39 15.60 -23.51
N ASP A 460 24.23 14.27 -23.42
CA ASP A 460 25.04 13.31 -24.15
C ASP A 460 24.46 12.94 -25.53
N LEU A 461 25.35 12.57 -26.45
CA LEU A 461 25.02 12.17 -27.82
C LEU A 461 25.50 10.75 -28.10
N PHE A 462 24.57 9.82 -28.23
CA PHE A 462 24.82 8.44 -28.64
C PHE A 462 24.64 8.27 -30.14
N ILE A 463 25.64 7.69 -30.81
CA ILE A 463 25.56 7.35 -32.23
C ILE A 463 25.18 5.87 -32.38
N ALA A 464 23.94 5.61 -32.76
CA ALA A 464 23.41 4.26 -32.95
C ALA A 464 23.38 3.86 -34.43
N SER A 465 23.87 2.64 -34.73
CA SER A 465 23.74 2.01 -36.05
C SER A 465 22.73 0.87 -36.09
N ASP A 466 22.39 0.32 -34.91
CA ASP A 466 21.44 -0.77 -34.72
C ASP A 466 21.02 -0.85 -33.24
N ALA A 467 20.02 -1.68 -32.95
CA ALA A 467 19.52 -1.95 -31.60
C ALA A 467 20.23 -3.14 -30.91
N GLY A 468 21.43 -3.51 -31.38
CA GLY A 468 22.21 -4.64 -30.90
C GLY A 468 23.07 -4.34 -29.67
N PHE A 469 23.02 -3.12 -29.13
CA PHE A 469 23.69 -2.75 -27.89
C PHE A 469 23.16 -3.57 -26.70
N GLY A 470 24.01 -3.80 -25.71
CA GLY A 470 23.62 -4.45 -24.46
C GLY A 470 22.74 -3.52 -23.63
N ARG A 471 23.20 -2.28 -23.43
CA ARG A 471 22.50 -1.21 -22.74
C ARG A 471 22.95 0.16 -23.24
N LEU A 472 22.03 1.11 -23.30
CA LEU A 472 22.27 2.52 -23.54
C LEU A 472 21.55 3.32 -22.47
N ASP A 473 22.32 3.99 -21.63
CA ASP A 473 21.87 4.77 -20.49
C ASP A 473 22.36 6.20 -20.63
N GLY A 474 21.46 7.16 -20.88
CA GLY A 474 21.83 8.57 -21.00
C GLY A 474 22.36 9.14 -19.68
N GLY A 475 21.76 8.74 -18.57
CA GLY A 475 22.08 9.27 -17.26
C GLY A 475 21.32 10.58 -16.98
N ALA A 476 22.02 11.58 -16.45
CA ALA A 476 21.44 12.83 -16.01
C ALA A 476 21.73 13.95 -17.02
N GLY A 477 20.70 14.41 -17.70
CA GLY A 477 20.79 15.51 -18.64
C GLY A 477 19.66 15.46 -19.63
N THR A 478 19.87 16.01 -20.82
CA THR A 478 18.98 15.81 -21.97
C THR A 478 19.73 15.06 -23.05
N ASP A 479 19.47 13.76 -23.14
CA ASP A 479 20.30 12.86 -23.92
C ASP A 479 19.68 12.54 -25.27
N THR A 480 20.55 12.45 -26.29
CA THR A 480 20.17 12.29 -27.69
C THR A 480 20.72 10.99 -28.27
N VAL A 481 19.85 10.18 -28.87
CA VAL A 481 20.26 9.08 -29.76
C VAL A 481 20.16 9.55 -31.20
N ARG A 482 21.31 9.66 -31.89
CA ARG A 482 21.37 9.97 -33.33
C ARG A 482 21.62 8.71 -34.14
N LEU A 483 20.85 8.51 -35.20
CA LEU A 483 21.07 7.43 -36.14
C LEU A 483 22.24 7.77 -37.06
N ALA A 484 23.21 6.86 -37.18
CA ALA A 484 24.33 7.01 -38.11
C ALA A 484 23.90 6.89 -39.60
N GLY A 485 22.74 6.27 -39.83
CA GLY A 485 22.13 6.01 -41.14
C GLY A 485 21.42 4.65 -41.17
N GLY A 486 20.20 4.59 -41.72
CA GLY A 486 19.43 3.35 -41.89
C GLY A 486 18.25 3.20 -40.93
N ASP A 487 17.75 1.98 -40.78
CA ASP A 487 16.58 1.68 -39.95
C ASP A 487 17.02 1.19 -38.55
N LEU A 488 16.41 1.74 -37.50
CA LEU A 488 16.57 1.34 -36.11
C LEU A 488 15.24 0.80 -35.58
N ASP A 489 15.20 -0.48 -35.24
CA ASP A 489 14.03 -1.14 -34.66
C ASP A 489 14.27 -1.43 -33.17
N LEU A 490 13.53 -0.73 -32.31
CA LEU A 490 13.65 -0.82 -30.86
C LEU A 490 12.64 -1.80 -30.24
N THR A 491 11.67 -2.31 -31.02
CA THR A 491 10.57 -3.16 -30.51
C THR A 491 11.02 -4.52 -29.98
N GLY A 492 12.29 -4.89 -30.22
CA GLY A 492 12.92 -6.08 -29.68
C GLY A 492 13.72 -5.86 -28.39
N LEU A 493 13.87 -4.61 -27.93
CA LEU A 493 14.59 -4.30 -26.70
C LEU A 493 13.76 -4.68 -25.48
N ARG A 494 14.45 -5.05 -24.40
CA ARG A 494 13.86 -5.09 -23.06
C ARG A 494 13.90 -3.69 -22.47
N GLY A 495 12.98 -3.38 -21.55
CA GLY A 495 12.90 -2.07 -20.90
C GLY A 495 14.20 -1.62 -20.22
N ASP A 496 14.98 -2.54 -19.65
CA ASP A 496 16.24 -2.22 -18.96
C ASP A 496 17.41 -1.87 -19.88
N GLN A 497 17.24 -1.97 -21.21
CA GLN A 497 18.31 -1.79 -22.19
C GLN A 497 18.42 -0.36 -22.73
N LEU A 498 17.39 0.45 -22.60
CA LEU A 498 17.38 1.83 -23.08
C LEU A 498 16.74 2.71 -22.00
N SER A 499 17.50 3.64 -21.42
CA SER A 499 17.03 4.51 -20.33
C SER A 499 17.64 5.91 -20.43
N GLY A 500 16.94 6.88 -19.85
CA GLY A 500 17.40 8.28 -19.78
C GLY A 500 17.58 8.92 -21.16
N ILE A 501 16.64 8.69 -22.09
CA ILE A 501 16.70 9.30 -23.42
C ILE A 501 15.50 10.20 -23.63
N GLU A 502 15.76 11.45 -24.04
CA GLU A 502 14.71 12.44 -24.31
C GLU A 502 14.54 12.72 -25.80
N HIS A 503 15.55 12.43 -26.61
CA HIS A 503 15.61 12.89 -28.00
C HIS A 503 16.16 11.83 -28.95
N PHE A 504 15.45 11.60 -30.05
CA PHE A 504 15.95 10.85 -31.20
C PHE A 504 16.18 11.80 -32.38
N ASP A 505 17.39 11.78 -32.92
CA ASP A 505 17.80 12.57 -34.08
C ASP A 505 17.99 11.68 -35.31
N LEU A 506 17.05 11.77 -36.24
CA LEU A 506 17.05 11.03 -37.50
C LEU A 506 17.77 11.77 -38.62
N THR A 507 18.31 12.98 -38.40
CA THR A 507 18.98 13.81 -39.43
C THR A 507 20.35 13.28 -39.89
N GLY A 508 20.62 12.01 -39.61
CA GLY A 508 21.79 11.26 -40.07
C GLY A 508 21.84 11.07 -41.58
N GLY A 509 22.73 10.19 -42.03
CA GLY A 509 22.93 9.97 -43.46
C GLY A 509 21.82 9.12 -44.09
N GLY A 510 21.09 9.68 -45.07
CA GLY A 510 20.13 8.92 -45.89
C GLY A 510 18.70 9.10 -45.39
N ASN A 511 17.83 8.15 -45.74
CA ASN A 511 16.48 8.08 -45.21
C ASN A 511 16.47 7.06 -44.09
N ASN A 512 15.99 7.44 -42.92
CA ASN A 512 16.08 6.66 -41.70
C ASN A 512 14.68 6.29 -41.20
N THR A 513 14.53 5.10 -40.65
CA THR A 513 13.27 4.68 -40.01
C THR A 513 13.52 4.32 -38.56
N LEU A 514 12.84 5.00 -37.63
CA LEU A 514 12.79 4.60 -36.22
C LEU A 514 11.51 3.79 -35.98
N THR A 515 11.63 2.55 -35.53
CA THR A 515 10.49 1.71 -35.13
C THR A 515 10.46 1.57 -33.62
N LEU A 516 9.32 1.91 -33.01
CA LEU A 516 9.10 1.87 -31.56
C LEU A 516 7.64 1.57 -31.22
N ASP A 517 7.37 1.21 -29.98
CA ASP A 517 6.03 1.02 -29.42
C ASP A 517 5.87 1.87 -28.14
N GLY A 518 4.68 1.81 -27.53
CA GLY A 518 4.36 2.62 -26.35
C GLY A 518 5.21 2.28 -25.11
N ASP A 519 5.67 1.02 -25.02
CA ASP A 519 6.44 0.50 -23.89
C ASP A 519 7.89 1.00 -23.99
N ILE A 520 8.51 0.94 -25.17
CA ILE A 520 9.85 1.48 -25.40
C ILE A 520 9.93 2.98 -25.07
N VAL A 521 8.92 3.77 -25.43
CA VAL A 521 8.91 5.20 -25.07
C VAL A 521 8.86 5.35 -23.54
N PHE A 522 8.01 4.58 -22.88
CA PHE A 522 7.83 4.62 -21.43
C PHE A 522 9.06 4.13 -20.64
N ASP A 523 9.79 3.15 -21.18
CA ASP A 523 11.00 2.59 -20.59
C ASP A 523 12.21 3.51 -20.84
N ALA A 524 12.38 4.00 -22.07
CA ALA A 524 13.47 4.90 -22.44
C ALA A 524 13.42 6.24 -21.69
N THR A 525 12.23 6.66 -21.26
CA THR A 525 12.02 7.97 -20.64
C THR A 525 11.74 7.79 -19.13
N GLY A 526 12.51 8.47 -18.28
CA GLY A 526 12.46 8.31 -16.81
C GLY A 526 11.68 9.41 -16.07
N GLY A 527 10.97 10.29 -16.79
CA GLY A 527 10.32 11.45 -16.17
C GLY A 527 9.85 12.51 -17.14
N THR A 528 9.89 13.78 -16.71
CA THR A 528 9.48 14.90 -17.57
C THR A 528 10.58 15.22 -18.55
N ASN A 529 10.33 15.01 -19.84
CA ASN A 529 11.25 15.42 -20.89
C ASN A 529 11.42 16.95 -20.87
N PRO A 530 12.62 17.50 -20.65
CA PRO A 530 12.86 18.94 -20.58
C PRO A 530 12.57 19.70 -21.88
N LEU A 531 12.65 19.02 -23.03
CA LEU A 531 12.41 19.60 -24.36
C LEU A 531 10.93 19.79 -24.64
N THR A 532 10.09 18.85 -24.20
CA THR A 532 8.64 18.84 -24.46
C THR A 532 7.81 19.36 -23.28
N GLY A 533 8.39 19.34 -22.07
CA GLY A 533 7.69 19.62 -20.81
C GLY A 533 6.64 18.56 -20.45
N THR A 534 6.72 17.37 -21.04
CA THR A 534 5.73 16.29 -20.90
C THR A 534 6.38 15.05 -20.27
N LEU A 535 5.66 14.41 -19.34
CA LEU A 535 6.07 13.13 -18.76
C LEU A 535 6.08 12.03 -19.82
N ASP A 536 7.04 11.12 -19.68
CA ASP A 536 7.20 9.90 -20.47
C ASP A 536 7.08 10.17 -21.99
N SER A 537 7.95 11.05 -22.50
CA SER A 537 7.86 11.51 -23.88
C SER A 537 9.20 11.66 -24.58
N LEU A 538 9.19 11.44 -25.90
CA LEU A 538 10.34 11.63 -26.78
C LEU A 538 10.11 12.77 -27.77
N LEU A 539 11.15 13.58 -27.99
CA LEU A 539 11.27 14.43 -29.16
C LEU A 539 11.93 13.64 -30.28
N ILE A 540 11.42 13.75 -31.51
CA ILE A 540 11.97 13.06 -32.68
C ILE A 540 12.15 14.08 -33.81
N ASP A 541 13.41 14.42 -34.09
CA ASP A 541 13.81 15.26 -35.21
C ASP A 541 14.19 14.41 -36.42
N GLY A 542 13.97 14.91 -37.63
CA GLY A 542 14.37 14.25 -38.86
C GLY A 542 14.17 15.15 -40.08
N ASP A 543 14.69 14.72 -41.22
CA ASP A 543 14.56 15.42 -42.48
C ASP A 543 13.60 14.75 -43.47
N ALA A 544 13.38 15.41 -44.61
CA ALA A 544 12.44 14.95 -45.61
C ALA A 544 12.88 13.61 -46.23
N GLY A 545 12.23 12.54 -45.80
CA GLY A 545 12.55 11.18 -46.24
C GLY A 545 12.62 10.19 -45.09
N ASP A 546 12.79 10.70 -43.87
CA ASP A 546 12.76 9.93 -42.63
C ASP A 546 11.35 9.49 -42.25
N ALA A 547 11.27 8.45 -41.43
CA ALA A 547 10.03 7.91 -40.93
C ALA A 547 10.12 7.44 -39.47
N VAL A 548 8.98 7.49 -38.79
CA VAL A 548 8.73 6.80 -37.53
C VAL A 548 7.63 5.77 -37.76
N ALA A 549 7.92 4.51 -37.47
CA ALA A 549 6.95 3.43 -37.44
C ALA A 549 6.54 3.16 -35.99
N VAL A 550 5.24 3.23 -35.73
CA VAL A 550 4.65 3.00 -34.39
C VAL A 550 3.60 1.92 -34.44
N ASP A 551 3.35 1.26 -33.32
CA ASP A 551 2.24 0.31 -33.21
C ASP A 551 0.85 0.99 -33.36
N ASN A 552 -0.20 0.16 -33.31
CA ASN A 552 -1.58 0.62 -33.45
C ASN A 552 -2.17 1.30 -32.21
N THR A 553 -1.41 1.42 -31.12
CA THR A 553 -1.84 2.08 -29.88
C THR A 553 -1.69 3.60 -29.99
N PHE A 554 -0.78 4.08 -30.83
CA PHE A 554 -0.54 5.50 -31.03
C PHE A 554 -1.64 6.17 -31.85
N THR A 555 -2.12 7.30 -31.35
CA THR A 555 -3.06 8.17 -32.05
C THR A 555 -2.56 9.61 -32.10
N ASN A 556 -2.76 10.30 -33.23
CA ASN A 556 -2.41 11.71 -33.35
C ASN A 556 -3.38 12.56 -32.52
N THR A 557 -2.85 13.28 -31.53
CA THR A 557 -3.63 14.09 -30.58
C THR A 557 -3.52 15.60 -30.87
N GLY A 558 -2.69 16.00 -31.84
CA GLY A 558 -2.58 17.38 -32.28
C GLY A 558 -1.18 17.75 -32.75
N SER A 559 -0.85 19.02 -32.63
CA SER A 559 0.48 19.55 -32.93
C SER A 559 0.89 20.65 -31.97
N VAL A 560 2.19 20.83 -31.82
CA VAL A 560 2.82 21.85 -30.97
C VAL A 560 3.98 22.50 -31.69
N THR A 561 4.41 23.67 -31.25
CA THR A 561 5.67 24.29 -31.68
C THR A 561 6.64 24.26 -30.51
N ILE A 562 7.78 23.62 -30.71
CA ILE A 562 8.88 23.57 -29.74
C ILE A 562 10.05 24.30 -30.39
N GLY A 563 10.55 25.36 -29.73
CA GLY A 563 11.52 26.26 -30.34
C GLY A 563 10.99 26.91 -31.62
N ALA A 564 11.65 26.64 -32.75
CA ALA A 564 11.28 27.14 -34.08
C ALA A 564 10.55 26.10 -34.95
N ASN A 565 10.49 24.84 -34.50
CA ASN A 565 10.01 23.71 -35.29
C ASN A 565 8.59 23.32 -34.87
N GLY A 566 7.83 22.76 -35.82
CA GLY A 566 6.47 22.29 -35.59
C GLY A 566 6.45 20.77 -35.50
N TYR A 567 5.86 20.23 -34.45
CA TYR A 567 5.79 18.80 -34.17
C TYR A 567 4.35 18.31 -34.17
N SER A 568 4.12 17.15 -34.78
CA SER A 568 2.89 16.38 -34.57
C SER A 568 3.01 15.55 -33.29
N VAL A 569 1.95 15.51 -32.49
CA VAL A 569 1.94 14.80 -31.21
C VAL A 569 1.13 13.52 -31.36
N PHE A 570 1.73 12.41 -30.95
CA PHE A 570 1.07 11.12 -30.87
C PHE A 570 1.13 10.61 -29.44
N GLU A 571 0.07 9.93 -29.00
CA GLU A 571 -0.07 9.38 -27.65
C GLU A 571 -0.48 7.91 -27.75
N SER A 572 0.24 7.03 -27.05
CA SER A 572 -0.11 5.63 -26.90
C SER A 572 -1.31 5.48 -25.97
N ALA A 573 -2.32 4.73 -26.41
CA ALA A 573 -3.48 4.42 -25.58
C ALA A 573 -3.17 3.46 -24.41
N ASP A 574 -2.09 2.69 -24.52
CA ASP A 574 -1.74 1.63 -23.57
C ASP A 574 -0.86 2.18 -22.43
N SER A 575 0.23 2.87 -22.76
CA SER A 575 1.15 3.44 -21.76
C SER A 575 0.87 4.90 -21.40
N GLY A 576 0.15 5.65 -22.26
CA GLY A 576 0.02 7.11 -22.14
C GLY A 576 1.27 7.89 -22.57
N ALA A 577 2.33 7.19 -22.98
CA ALA A 577 3.57 7.79 -23.46
C ALA A 577 3.36 8.58 -24.75
N LYS A 578 4.19 9.61 -24.98
CA LYS A 578 4.01 10.54 -26.11
C LYS A 578 5.25 10.68 -26.97
N ILE A 579 5.04 10.82 -28.27
CA ILE A 579 6.09 11.20 -29.21
C ILE A 579 5.75 12.50 -29.91
N PHE A 580 6.76 13.36 -30.03
CA PHE A 580 6.70 14.64 -30.71
C PHE A 580 7.54 14.55 -31.97
N VAL A 581 6.89 14.38 -33.11
CA VAL A 581 7.55 14.06 -34.39
C VAL A 581 7.61 15.28 -35.29
N ASP A 582 8.81 15.63 -35.78
CA ASP A 582 9.01 16.76 -36.70
C ASP A 582 8.08 16.66 -37.93
N GLY A 583 7.61 17.81 -38.41
CA GLY A 583 6.70 17.89 -39.56
C GLY A 583 7.25 17.38 -40.89
N ASP A 584 8.59 17.25 -41.02
CA ASP A 584 9.24 16.69 -42.20
C ASP A 584 9.35 15.15 -42.15
N VAL A 585 9.05 14.53 -41.00
CA VAL A 585 9.15 13.07 -40.77
C VAL A 585 7.79 12.39 -40.99
N ALA A 586 7.79 11.28 -41.75
CA ALA A 586 6.58 10.52 -42.00
C ALA A 586 6.25 9.57 -40.83
N VAL A 587 5.00 9.57 -40.35
CA VAL A 587 4.57 8.60 -39.31
C VAL A 587 3.70 7.50 -39.93
N THR A 588 4.05 6.25 -39.67
CA THR A 588 3.31 5.07 -40.12
C THR A 588 2.89 4.22 -38.93
N VAL A 589 1.62 3.80 -38.91
CA VAL A 589 1.11 2.83 -37.94
C VAL A 589 1.26 1.43 -38.54
N ILE A 590 1.98 0.53 -37.87
CA ILE A 590 2.31 -0.83 -38.36
C ILE A 590 1.49 -1.95 -37.72
#